data_AF-A0A2A2RKZ2-F1
#
_entry.id   AF-A0A2A2RKZ2-F1
#
_cell.length_a   1.000
_cell.length_b   1.000
_cell.length_c   1.000
_cell.angle_alpha   90.00
_cell.angle_beta   90.00
_cell.angle_gamma   90.00
#
_symmetry.space_group_name_H-M   'P 1'
#
loop_
_entity.id
_entity.type
_entity.pdbx_description
1 polymer ?
#
loop_
_entity_poly.entity_id
_entity_poly.type
_entity_poly.pdbx_seq_one_letter_code
_entity_poly.pdbx_strand_id
1 'polypeptide(L)'
;MARSDQGDALTAKVLQPGWSVQSDGFGLNTCSATYKVNASSAPAINVRGEAFPKAAFSYLKAHKSSIAYDDLGMATMRIDYVGIDPTVNSGTRTNPNMSAANGLTAENITSHPNFFENYAPFPLAIAGEPPYTQDTPNNLAPNVGNQGPAYLGAAGSCFEKPNGGRFIGFVNPDFKTLYGKTQYLAATTTYSGIVYYNDVSFVQALYLLLATATATNSWGATFPLLPSWAPVGATTWGNKNLLSQVNVEEFGSLYKVSYEVRYSKEGWDSLTYVNLV
;
A
#
# COMPACT_ATOMS: atom_id res chain seq x y z
N MET A 1 -0.27 56.09 22.95
CA MET A 1 0.69 56.77 22.05
C MET A 1 0.21 56.60 20.63
N ALA A 2 0.15 57.67 19.84
CA ALA A 2 -0.15 57.56 18.40
C ALA A 2 1.06 56.93 17.69
N ARG A 3 0.81 55.92 16.85
CA ARG A 3 1.82 55.30 15.99
C ARG A 3 2.22 56.29 14.89
N SER A 4 3.52 56.45 14.66
CA SER A 4 4.05 57.25 13.55
C SER A 4 4.74 56.32 12.57
N ASP A 5 4.16 56.14 11.39
CA ASP A 5 4.68 55.25 10.35
C ASP A 5 5.60 56.07 9.42
N GLN A 6 6.82 55.56 9.16
CA GLN A 6 7.79 56.19 8.28
C GLN A 6 8.08 55.26 7.09
N GLY A 7 8.03 55.80 5.87
CA GLY A 7 8.26 55.06 4.62
C GLY A 7 7.01 54.87 3.76
N ASP A 8 7.18 54.28 2.58
CA ASP A 8 6.08 54.01 1.65
C ASP A 8 5.20 52.84 2.13
N ALA A 9 3.89 52.95 1.89
CA ALA A 9 2.95 51.91 2.25
C ALA A 9 3.15 50.64 1.41
N LEU A 10 3.34 49.49 2.07
CA LEU A 10 3.37 48.19 1.41
C LEU A 10 1.93 47.72 1.11
N THR A 11 1.40 48.18 -0.02
CA THR A 11 0.03 47.88 -0.50
C THR A 11 -0.13 46.47 -1.06
N ALA A 12 0.98 45.80 -1.40
CA ALA A 12 1.02 44.41 -1.84
C ALA A 12 2.00 43.61 -0.99
N LYS A 13 1.77 42.30 -0.87
CA LYS A 13 2.66 41.41 -0.15
C LYS A 13 4.02 41.31 -0.85
N VAL A 14 5.09 41.56 -0.11
CA VAL A 14 6.47 41.49 -0.60
C VAL A 14 7.17 40.26 -0.05
N LEU A 15 7.62 39.39 -0.94
CA LEU A 15 8.41 38.21 -0.60
C LEU A 15 9.72 38.63 0.08
N GLN A 16 9.96 38.11 1.28
CA GLN A 16 11.19 38.36 2.01
C GLN A 16 12.30 37.38 1.57
N PRO A 17 13.59 37.78 1.64
CA PRO A 17 14.71 36.87 1.49
C PRO A 17 14.66 35.70 2.50
N GLY A 18 15.32 34.58 2.16
CA GLY A 18 15.42 33.41 3.05
C GLY A 18 14.32 32.37 2.89
N TRP A 19 13.55 32.40 1.80
CA TRP A 19 12.70 31.26 1.41
C TRP A 19 13.56 30.06 0.99
N SER A 20 13.06 28.86 1.24
CA SER A 20 13.74 27.61 0.91
C SER A 20 12.80 26.68 0.16
N VAL A 21 13.36 25.87 -0.73
CA VAL A 21 12.65 24.79 -1.44
C VAL A 21 13.32 23.48 -1.06
N GLN A 22 12.51 22.47 -0.75
CA GLN A 22 12.96 21.13 -0.42
C GLN A 22 12.32 20.14 -1.39
N SER A 23 13.10 19.15 -1.81
CA SER A 23 12.63 18.02 -2.60
C SER A 23 12.68 16.76 -1.74
N ASP A 24 11.66 15.92 -1.85
CA ASP A 24 11.63 14.62 -1.17
C ASP A 24 12.39 13.51 -1.93
N GLY A 25 12.90 13.82 -3.13
CA GLY A 25 13.58 12.86 -4.02
C GLY A 25 12.66 11.95 -4.83
N PHE A 26 11.34 11.99 -4.58
CA PHE A 26 10.31 11.26 -5.32
C PHE A 26 9.48 12.16 -6.23
N GLY A 27 9.67 13.48 -6.15
CA GLY A 27 9.09 14.48 -7.04
C GLY A 27 8.14 15.46 -6.34
N LEU A 28 7.94 15.32 -5.03
CA LEU A 28 7.24 16.34 -4.25
C LEU A 28 8.24 17.43 -3.87
N ASN A 29 7.87 18.68 -4.16
CA ASN A 29 8.61 19.84 -3.73
C ASN A 29 7.76 20.66 -2.75
N THR A 30 8.37 21.07 -1.64
CA THR A 30 7.76 21.97 -0.66
C THR A 30 8.58 23.25 -0.55
N CYS A 31 7.93 24.36 -0.23
CA CYS A 31 8.60 25.64 -0.02
C CYS A 31 7.98 26.40 1.13
N SER A 32 8.82 26.98 1.99
CA SER A 32 8.36 27.90 3.04
C SER A 32 8.84 29.31 2.70
N ALA A 33 7.89 30.25 2.65
CA ALA A 33 8.16 31.62 2.30
C ALA A 33 7.50 32.60 3.29
N THR A 34 8.20 33.71 3.54
CA THR A 34 7.70 34.79 4.39
C THR A 34 7.43 36.02 3.54
N TYR A 35 6.31 36.67 3.78
CA TYR A 35 5.91 37.91 3.13
C TYR A 35 5.65 39.00 4.17
N LYS A 36 5.88 40.24 3.78
CA LYS A 36 5.48 41.42 4.56
C LYS A 36 4.51 42.28 3.76
N VAL A 37 3.52 42.83 4.45
CA VAL A 37 2.52 43.75 3.90
C VAL A 37 2.06 44.69 5.01
N ASN A 38 1.53 45.87 4.70
CA ASN A 38 0.87 46.69 5.72
C ASN A 38 -0.33 45.94 6.30
N ALA A 39 -0.56 46.06 7.61
CA ALA A 39 -1.66 45.38 8.31
C ALA A 39 -3.04 45.74 7.74
N SER A 40 -3.22 47.01 7.33
CA SER A 40 -4.46 47.49 6.70
C SER A 40 -4.66 46.99 5.26
N SER A 41 -3.61 46.44 4.64
CA SER A 41 -3.60 45.91 3.27
C SER A 41 -3.37 44.39 3.23
N ALA A 42 -3.44 43.72 4.39
CA ALA A 42 -3.23 42.29 4.47
C ALA A 42 -4.32 41.54 3.67
N PRO A 43 -3.95 40.63 2.76
CA PRO A 43 -4.92 39.84 2.01
C PRO A 43 -5.61 38.82 2.94
N ALA A 44 -6.60 38.11 2.38
CA ALA A 44 -7.24 37.01 3.10
C ALA A 44 -6.20 35.99 3.61
N ILE A 45 -6.43 35.45 4.81
CA ILE A 45 -5.53 34.44 5.39
C ILE A 45 -5.46 33.19 4.52
N ASN A 46 -6.58 32.78 3.93
CA ASN A 46 -6.63 31.64 3.03
C ASN A 46 -6.22 32.05 1.62
N VAL A 47 -5.03 31.64 1.22
CA VAL A 47 -4.45 31.84 -0.11
C VAL A 47 -4.25 30.50 -0.83
N ARG A 48 -4.98 29.45 -0.43
CA ARG A 48 -4.82 28.09 -0.96
C ARG A 48 -4.88 28.11 -2.49
N GLY A 49 -3.94 27.43 -3.14
CA GLY A 49 -3.88 27.33 -4.60
C GLY A 49 -3.13 28.48 -5.29
N GLU A 50 -2.79 29.58 -4.61
CA GLU A 50 -2.00 30.64 -5.21
C GLU A 50 -0.59 30.14 -5.60
N ALA A 51 -0.15 30.50 -6.80
CA ALA A 51 1.17 30.13 -7.29
C ALA A 51 2.29 30.87 -6.54
N PHE A 52 3.41 30.20 -6.33
CA PHE A 52 4.62 30.87 -5.85
C PHE A 52 5.12 31.89 -6.88
N PRO A 53 5.49 33.13 -6.48
CA PRO A 53 5.73 34.24 -7.40
C PRO A 53 7.02 34.16 -8.22
N LYS A 54 7.89 33.16 -7.98
CA LYS A 54 9.08 32.93 -8.80
C LYS A 54 8.74 32.01 -9.97
N ALA A 55 8.99 32.50 -11.19
CA ALA A 55 8.64 31.79 -12.43
C ALA A 55 9.13 30.34 -12.49
N ALA A 56 10.35 30.07 -12.02
CA ALA A 56 10.92 28.71 -11.98
C ALA A 56 10.16 27.74 -11.04
N PHE A 57 9.35 28.26 -10.13
CA PHE A 57 8.66 27.52 -9.07
C PHE A 57 7.14 27.78 -9.07
N SER A 58 6.57 28.30 -10.16
CA SER A 58 5.14 28.64 -10.26
C SER A 58 4.20 27.44 -10.12
N TYR A 59 4.74 26.23 -10.27
CA TYR A 59 4.05 24.96 -10.04
C TYR A 59 3.76 24.71 -8.55
N LEU A 60 4.53 25.33 -7.64
CA LEU A 60 4.27 25.29 -6.21
C LEU A 60 3.04 26.14 -5.89
N LYS A 61 2.04 25.54 -5.26
CA LYS A 61 0.79 26.17 -4.86
C LYS A 61 0.70 26.27 -3.35
N ALA A 62 0.16 27.38 -2.86
CA ALA A 62 0.01 27.60 -1.43
C ALA A 62 -0.89 26.53 -0.80
N HIS A 63 -0.37 25.88 0.24
CA HIS A 63 -1.00 24.78 0.97
C HIS A 63 -1.51 25.26 2.33
N LYS A 64 -0.67 25.97 3.07
CA LYS A 64 -0.93 26.45 4.43
C LYS A 64 -0.41 27.87 4.56
N SER A 65 -1.15 28.69 5.28
CA SER A 65 -0.79 30.09 5.51
C SER A 65 -1.11 30.52 6.93
N SER A 66 -0.34 31.47 7.42
CA SER A 66 -0.55 32.16 8.68
C SER A 66 -0.19 33.63 8.53
N ILE A 67 -0.84 34.48 9.31
CA ILE A 67 -0.56 35.91 9.38
C ILE A 67 -0.34 36.28 10.84
N ALA A 68 0.77 36.96 11.11
CA ALA A 68 1.01 37.64 12.38
C ALA A 68 0.93 39.15 12.13
N TYR A 69 0.06 39.83 12.85
CA TYR A 69 0.02 41.30 12.89
C TYR A 69 1.03 41.76 13.93
N ASP A 70 2.02 42.52 13.52
CA ASP A 70 3.09 42.97 14.40
C ASP A 70 2.84 44.38 14.94
N ASP A 71 3.69 44.75 15.90
CA ASP A 71 3.83 46.14 16.31
C ASP A 71 4.47 46.94 15.17
N LEU A 72 4.01 48.19 14.96
CA LEU A 72 4.34 49.09 13.84
C LEU A 72 3.42 48.94 12.61
N GLY A 73 2.30 48.23 12.72
CA GLY A 73 1.28 48.25 11.66
C GLY A 73 1.63 47.44 10.42
N MET A 74 2.56 46.50 10.55
CA MET A 74 2.91 45.54 9.52
C MET A 74 2.22 44.18 9.80
N ALA A 75 2.08 43.38 8.76
CA ALA A 75 1.63 42.01 8.83
C ALA A 75 2.68 41.12 8.20
N THR A 76 3.14 40.13 8.95
CA THR A 76 4.07 39.10 8.50
C THR A 76 3.29 37.84 8.18
N MET A 77 3.28 37.45 6.91
CA MET A 77 2.64 36.23 6.46
C MET A 77 3.68 35.12 6.30
N ARG A 78 3.38 33.91 6.77
CA ARG A 78 4.16 32.70 6.43
C ARG A 78 3.28 31.78 5.62
N ILE A 79 3.74 31.40 4.44
CA ILE A 79 3.01 30.54 3.50
C ILE A 79 3.90 29.36 3.15
N ASP A 80 3.36 28.16 3.36
CA ASP A 80 3.94 26.91 2.89
C ASP A 80 3.28 26.54 1.55
N TYR A 81 4.11 26.20 0.58
CA TYR A 81 3.71 25.80 -0.76
C TYR A 81 4.08 24.33 -0.99
N VAL A 82 3.29 23.68 -1.84
CA VAL A 82 3.52 22.32 -2.30
C VAL A 82 3.29 22.24 -3.80
N GLY A 83 4.07 21.42 -4.50
CA GLY A 83 3.82 21.09 -5.89
C GLY A 83 4.59 19.86 -6.31
N ILE A 84 4.20 19.30 -7.45
CA ILE A 84 4.91 18.20 -8.09
C ILE A 84 5.91 18.80 -9.07
N ASP A 85 7.15 18.33 -9.02
CA ASP A 85 8.20 18.73 -9.96
C ASP A 85 7.74 18.49 -11.41
N PRO A 86 7.71 19.52 -12.28
CA PRO A 86 7.30 19.35 -13.67
C PRO A 86 8.17 18.36 -14.46
N THR A 87 9.41 18.12 -14.02
CA THR A 87 10.33 17.16 -14.65
C THR A 87 10.01 15.70 -14.28
N VAL A 88 9.25 15.47 -13.21
CA VAL A 88 8.83 14.14 -12.76
C VAL A 88 7.41 13.87 -13.24
N ASN A 89 7.24 12.89 -14.12
CA ASN A 89 5.94 12.51 -14.69
C ASN A 89 5.13 13.73 -15.20
N SER A 90 5.80 14.72 -15.79
CA SER A 90 5.19 15.95 -16.30
C SER A 90 4.41 16.77 -15.25
N GLY A 91 4.75 16.64 -13.97
CA GLY A 91 4.05 17.34 -12.87
C GLY A 91 2.66 16.78 -12.55
N THR A 92 2.29 15.63 -13.11
CA THR A 92 0.98 14.99 -12.87
C THR A 92 0.96 14.14 -11.60
N ARG A 93 2.08 13.48 -11.30
CA ARG A 93 2.25 12.64 -10.13
C ARG A 93 3.69 12.54 -9.67
N THR A 94 3.89 12.25 -8.39
CA THR A 94 5.21 11.85 -7.89
C THR A 94 5.49 10.40 -8.25
N ASN A 95 6.75 9.99 -8.15
CA ASN A 95 7.08 8.59 -8.03
C ASN A 95 6.58 8.08 -6.67
N PRO A 96 6.17 6.80 -6.56
CA PRO A 96 5.75 6.27 -5.27
C PRO A 96 6.94 6.15 -4.33
N ASN A 97 6.82 6.74 -3.14
CA ASN A 97 7.73 6.48 -2.04
C ASN A 97 7.22 5.25 -1.29
N MET A 98 7.94 4.13 -1.41
CA MET A 98 7.43 2.82 -1.00
C MET A 98 8.37 2.10 -0.05
N SER A 99 7.78 1.37 0.90
CA SER A 99 8.44 0.43 1.80
C SER A 99 7.87 -0.97 1.65
N ALA A 100 8.67 -1.99 1.95
CA ALA A 100 8.23 -3.38 2.05
C ALA A 100 8.36 -3.87 3.48
N ALA A 101 7.30 -4.50 3.98
CA ALA A 101 7.32 -5.30 5.19
C ALA A 101 7.25 -6.77 4.77
N ASN A 102 8.38 -7.47 4.91
CA ASN A 102 8.48 -8.89 4.62
C ASN A 102 8.33 -9.68 5.91
N GLY A 103 7.43 -10.65 5.91
CA GLY A 103 7.21 -11.53 7.06
C GLY A 103 6.67 -12.89 6.62
N LEU A 104 6.56 -13.78 7.59
CA LEU A 104 5.84 -15.02 7.42
C LEU A 104 4.58 -14.97 8.29
N THR A 105 3.43 -15.33 7.72
CA THR A 105 2.17 -15.45 8.47
C THR A 105 1.75 -16.91 8.55
N ALA A 106 1.05 -17.25 9.62
CA ALA A 106 0.47 -18.57 9.75
C ALA A 106 -0.72 -18.71 8.79
N GLU A 107 -0.68 -19.74 7.94
CA GLU A 107 -1.80 -20.20 7.13
C GLU A 107 -2.11 -21.66 7.43
N ASN A 108 -3.34 -22.09 7.16
CA ASN A 108 -3.73 -23.48 7.34
C ASN A 108 -2.90 -24.38 6.41
N ILE A 109 -2.33 -25.46 6.94
CA ILE A 109 -1.49 -26.37 6.13
C ILE A 109 -2.26 -27.01 4.97
N THR A 110 -3.58 -27.11 5.07
CA THR A 110 -4.47 -27.60 4.02
C THR A 110 -4.61 -26.64 2.84
N SER A 111 -4.25 -25.35 2.99
CA SER A 111 -4.22 -24.39 1.87
C SER A 111 -2.88 -24.35 1.16
N HIS A 112 -1.88 -25.10 1.64
CA HIS A 112 -0.58 -25.16 0.99
C HIS A 112 -0.73 -25.80 -0.40
N PRO A 113 -0.13 -25.23 -1.46
CA PRO A 113 -0.17 -25.77 -2.83
C PRO A 113 0.11 -27.27 -2.96
N ASN A 114 1.12 -27.72 -2.22
CA ASN A 114 1.60 -29.10 -2.20
C ASN A 114 0.79 -30.02 -1.26
N PHE A 115 -0.39 -29.60 -0.77
CA PHE A 115 -1.10 -30.38 0.23
C PHE A 115 -1.68 -31.67 -0.36
N PHE A 116 -2.52 -31.57 -1.39
CA PHE A 116 -3.14 -32.72 -2.05
C PHE A 116 -2.27 -33.28 -3.18
N GLU A 117 -1.74 -32.41 -4.03
CA GLU A 117 -0.98 -32.78 -5.23
C GLU A 117 0.49 -32.36 -5.09
N ASN A 118 1.38 -33.02 -5.81
CA ASN A 118 2.79 -32.65 -5.79
C ASN A 118 3.01 -31.36 -6.60
N TYR A 119 3.49 -30.31 -5.94
CA TYR A 119 3.75 -29.02 -6.56
C TYR A 119 5.23 -28.65 -6.49
N ALA A 120 5.81 -28.22 -7.61
CA ALA A 120 7.23 -27.83 -7.63
C ALA A 120 7.48 -26.64 -6.67
N PRO A 121 8.62 -26.59 -5.96
CA PRO A 121 9.78 -27.49 -6.05
C PRO A 121 9.75 -28.63 -5.01
N PHE A 122 8.58 -28.97 -4.45
CA PHE A 122 8.50 -30.00 -3.42
C PHE A 122 8.64 -31.40 -4.02
N PRO A 123 9.23 -32.35 -3.27
CA PRO A 123 9.48 -33.69 -3.78
C PRO A 123 8.23 -34.58 -3.77
N LEU A 124 7.31 -34.36 -2.83
CA LEU A 124 6.11 -35.17 -2.61
C LEU A 124 4.99 -34.32 -2.01
N ALA A 125 3.74 -34.63 -2.34
CA ALA A 125 2.56 -34.05 -1.71
C ALA A 125 2.50 -34.35 -0.20
N ILE A 126 1.98 -33.41 0.59
CA ILE A 126 1.94 -33.51 2.06
C ILE A 126 0.95 -34.59 2.51
N ALA A 127 -0.29 -34.51 2.04
CA ALA A 127 -1.35 -35.48 2.34
C ALA A 127 -1.55 -36.48 1.20
N GLY A 128 -1.20 -36.10 -0.03
CA GLY A 128 -1.38 -36.93 -1.22
C GLY A 128 -2.84 -36.97 -1.71
N GLU A 129 -3.00 -37.52 -2.90
CA GLU A 129 -4.29 -37.67 -3.55
C GLU A 129 -5.09 -38.85 -2.95
N PRO A 130 -6.44 -38.75 -2.90
CA PRO A 130 -7.28 -39.90 -2.59
C PRO A 130 -7.16 -41.01 -3.65
N PRO A 131 -7.53 -42.27 -3.34
CA PRO A 131 -8.17 -42.72 -2.11
C PRO A 131 -7.19 -42.95 -0.94
N TYR A 132 -7.64 -42.58 0.25
CA TYR A 132 -6.92 -42.75 1.51
C TYR A 132 -7.15 -44.13 2.13
N THR A 133 -6.15 -44.64 2.87
CA THR A 133 -6.16 -46.01 3.40
C THR A 133 -6.83 -46.05 4.76
N GLN A 134 -7.79 -46.95 4.97
CA GLN A 134 -8.46 -47.08 6.26
C GLN A 134 -7.48 -47.48 7.37
N ASP A 135 -7.51 -46.78 8.50
CA ASP A 135 -6.72 -47.13 9.67
C ASP A 135 -7.26 -48.43 10.30
N THR A 136 -6.44 -49.47 10.33
CA THR A 136 -6.86 -50.81 10.78
C THR A 136 -5.73 -51.50 11.58
N PRO A 137 -5.93 -51.79 12.89
CA PRO A 137 -7.07 -51.40 13.73
C PRO A 137 -7.11 -49.87 13.96
N ASN A 138 -8.30 -49.32 14.23
CA ASN A 138 -8.58 -47.88 14.35
C ASN A 138 -7.84 -47.26 15.55
N ASN A 139 -6.56 -46.95 15.37
CA ASN A 139 -5.60 -46.56 16.40
C ASN A 139 -5.34 -45.04 16.43
N LEU A 140 -5.54 -44.35 15.30
CA LEU A 140 -5.05 -42.99 15.05
C LEU A 140 -6.19 -41.96 15.01
N ALA A 141 -7.02 -41.98 16.06
CA ALA A 141 -8.17 -41.11 16.35
C ALA A 141 -9.52 -41.58 15.76
N PRO A 142 -10.55 -41.76 16.61
CA PRO A 142 -11.91 -41.89 16.13
C PRO A 142 -12.35 -40.56 15.52
N ASN A 143 -13.02 -40.61 14.36
CA ASN A 143 -13.60 -39.43 13.75
C ASN A 143 -14.45 -38.65 14.78
N VAL A 144 -14.12 -37.39 15.03
CA VAL A 144 -14.89 -36.57 15.99
C VAL A 144 -16.31 -36.41 15.42
N GLY A 145 -17.27 -37.16 15.97
CA GLY A 145 -18.67 -37.21 15.51
C GLY A 145 -19.08 -38.43 14.67
N ASN A 146 -18.16 -39.33 14.30
CA ASN A 146 -18.46 -40.55 13.57
C ASN A 146 -17.69 -41.73 14.20
N GLN A 147 -18.36 -42.84 14.53
CA GLN A 147 -17.67 -43.99 15.16
C GLN A 147 -16.83 -44.81 14.17
N GLY A 148 -16.73 -44.37 12.91
CA GLY A 148 -15.95 -45.01 11.86
C GLY A 148 -14.45 -44.73 11.94
N PRO A 149 -13.63 -45.58 11.28
CA PRO A 149 -12.18 -45.44 11.22
C PRO A 149 -11.75 -44.17 10.49
N ALA A 150 -10.60 -43.62 10.87
CA ALA A 150 -9.94 -42.58 10.09
C ALA A 150 -9.33 -43.16 8.80
N TYR A 151 -9.10 -42.31 7.80
CA TYR A 151 -8.44 -42.68 6.56
C TYR A 151 -7.09 -41.96 6.45
N LEU A 152 -6.02 -42.74 6.41
CA LEU A 152 -4.63 -42.35 6.38
C LEU A 152 -4.23 -41.89 4.97
N GLY A 153 -3.72 -40.66 4.88
CA GLY A 153 -2.99 -40.16 3.73
C GLY A 153 -1.48 -40.22 3.93
N ALA A 154 -0.73 -39.52 3.09
CA ALA A 154 0.72 -39.40 3.20
C ALA A 154 1.14 -38.60 4.44
N ALA A 155 2.40 -38.76 4.83
CA ALA A 155 3.07 -37.99 5.89
C ALA A 155 2.32 -37.91 7.23
N GLY A 156 1.51 -38.92 7.57
CA GLY A 156 0.75 -39.00 8.81
C GLY A 156 -0.56 -38.21 8.82
N SER A 157 -1.01 -37.71 7.65
CA SER A 157 -2.30 -37.03 7.48
C SER A 157 -3.47 -37.99 7.65
N CYS A 158 -4.58 -37.52 8.23
CA CYS A 158 -5.78 -38.32 8.43
C CYS A 158 -7.05 -37.55 8.03
N PHE A 159 -7.99 -38.27 7.42
CA PHE A 159 -9.25 -37.76 6.88
C PHE A 159 -10.44 -38.58 7.35
N GLU A 160 -11.62 -37.96 7.30
CA GLU A 160 -12.87 -38.60 7.73
C GLU A 160 -13.39 -39.67 6.77
N LYS A 161 -13.01 -39.60 5.48
CA LYS A 161 -13.58 -40.42 4.41
C LYS A 161 -12.50 -40.90 3.43
N PRO A 162 -12.75 -42.00 2.69
CA PRO A 162 -11.77 -42.55 1.75
C PRO A 162 -11.37 -41.58 0.64
N ASN A 163 -12.31 -40.77 0.14
CA ASN A 163 -12.07 -39.86 -0.98
C ASN A 163 -11.87 -38.40 -0.55
N GLY A 164 -11.40 -38.19 0.67
CA GLY A 164 -11.31 -36.85 1.25
C GLY A 164 -12.62 -36.40 1.90
N GLY A 165 -12.47 -35.48 2.84
CA GLY A 165 -13.49 -35.00 3.75
C GLY A 165 -12.85 -33.98 4.68
N ARG A 166 -13.35 -33.86 5.91
CA ARG A 166 -12.66 -33.02 6.90
C ARG A 166 -11.26 -33.59 7.16
N PHE A 167 -10.25 -32.75 7.04
CA PHE A 167 -8.90 -33.04 7.52
C PHE A 167 -8.92 -33.08 9.04
N ILE A 168 -8.56 -34.24 9.61
CA ILE A 168 -8.56 -34.47 11.06
C ILE A 168 -7.27 -33.89 11.66
N GLY A 169 -6.16 -34.00 10.94
CA GLY A 169 -4.85 -33.55 11.38
C GLY A 169 -3.75 -34.55 11.03
N PHE A 170 -2.52 -34.22 11.44
CA PHE A 170 -1.43 -35.18 11.47
C PHE A 170 -1.39 -35.85 12.84
N VAL A 171 -1.91 -37.07 12.90
CA VAL A 171 -2.15 -37.80 14.16
C VAL A 171 -1.30 -39.06 14.29
N ASN A 172 -0.50 -39.39 13.28
CA ASN A 172 0.49 -40.47 13.39
C ASN A 172 1.81 -39.93 14.02
N PRO A 173 2.20 -40.38 15.23
CA PRO A 173 3.39 -39.90 15.94
C PRO A 173 4.71 -40.27 15.26
N ASP A 174 4.72 -41.22 14.32
CA ASP A 174 5.91 -41.55 13.53
C ASP A 174 6.36 -40.38 12.65
N PHE A 175 5.43 -39.50 12.27
CA PHE A 175 5.69 -38.30 11.49
C PHE A 175 5.89 -37.06 12.38
N LYS A 176 6.91 -37.09 13.23
CA LYS A 176 7.20 -36.05 14.26
C LYS A 176 7.29 -34.61 13.73
N THR A 177 7.67 -34.42 12.47
CA THR A 177 7.82 -33.09 11.86
C THR A 177 6.49 -32.42 11.54
N LEU A 178 5.41 -33.20 11.40
CA LEU A 178 4.07 -32.72 11.06
C LEU A 178 3.03 -33.02 12.14
N TYR A 179 3.30 -33.98 13.04
CA TYR A 179 2.40 -34.36 14.12
C TYR A 179 1.86 -33.15 14.90
N GLY A 180 0.53 -33.03 14.97
CA GLY A 180 -0.18 -31.94 15.64
C GLY A 180 -0.13 -30.58 14.95
N LYS A 181 0.55 -30.43 13.81
CA LYS A 181 0.59 -29.15 13.08
C LYS A 181 -0.69 -28.92 12.29
N THR A 182 -1.26 -27.75 12.44
CA THR A 182 -2.43 -27.30 11.66
C THR A 182 -2.10 -26.18 10.69
N GLN A 183 -0.92 -25.57 10.84
CA GLN A 183 -0.52 -24.36 10.13
C GLN A 183 0.93 -24.42 9.64
N TYR A 184 1.22 -23.67 8.60
CA TYR A 184 2.55 -23.42 8.08
C TYR A 184 2.80 -21.92 7.96
N LEU A 185 4.07 -21.54 7.83
CA LEU A 185 4.47 -20.15 7.66
C LEU A 185 4.54 -19.82 6.15
N ALA A 186 3.55 -19.06 5.67
CA ALA A 186 3.47 -18.59 4.29
C ALA A 186 4.17 -17.23 4.15
N ALA A 187 4.87 -17.03 3.04
CA ALA A 187 5.55 -15.77 2.76
C ALA A 187 4.53 -14.71 2.34
N THR A 188 4.36 -13.71 3.21
CA THR A 188 3.54 -12.53 2.93
C THR A 188 4.42 -11.31 2.89
N THR A 189 4.31 -10.54 1.82
CA THR A 189 4.94 -9.22 1.77
C THR A 189 3.86 -8.18 1.61
N THR A 190 3.91 -7.16 2.45
CA THR A 190 3.04 -6.00 2.34
C THR A 190 3.88 -4.82 1.89
N TYR A 191 3.52 -4.24 0.77
CA TYR A 191 4.09 -2.98 0.31
C TYR A 191 3.18 -1.85 0.72
N SER A 192 3.74 -0.80 1.30
CA SER A 192 3.02 0.43 1.59
C SER A 192 3.72 1.60 0.93
N GLY A 193 2.95 2.47 0.29
CA GLY A 193 3.51 3.61 -0.42
C GLY A 193 2.65 4.85 -0.36
N ILE A 194 3.30 5.99 -0.58
CA ILE A 194 2.66 7.29 -0.71
C ILE A 194 2.99 7.85 -2.10
N VAL A 195 1.96 8.34 -2.78
CA VAL A 195 2.08 9.03 -4.06
C VAL A 195 1.16 10.25 -4.06
N TYR A 196 1.58 11.33 -4.72
CA TYR A 196 0.75 12.53 -4.87
C TYR A 196 0.29 12.66 -6.31
N TYR A 197 -0.97 13.07 -6.50
CA TYR A 197 -1.55 13.40 -7.81
C TYR A 197 -2.03 14.85 -7.83
N ASN A 198 -1.98 15.49 -9.01
CA ASN A 198 -2.51 16.84 -9.20
C ASN A 198 -3.96 16.88 -9.72
N ASP A 199 -4.54 15.73 -10.06
CA ASP A 199 -5.88 15.61 -10.64
C ASP A 199 -6.68 14.49 -9.94
N VAL A 200 -7.94 14.80 -9.65
CA VAL A 200 -8.92 13.92 -9.01
C VAL A 200 -9.27 12.73 -9.89
N SER A 201 -9.15 12.84 -11.22
CA SER A 201 -9.47 11.75 -12.14
C SER A 201 -8.58 10.52 -11.90
N PHE A 202 -7.29 10.73 -11.61
CA PHE A 202 -6.35 9.65 -11.25
C PHE A 202 -6.75 8.97 -9.93
N VAL A 203 -7.21 9.75 -8.96
CA VAL A 203 -7.66 9.25 -7.67
C VAL A 203 -8.89 8.34 -7.84
N GLN A 204 -9.89 8.79 -8.60
CA GLN A 204 -11.10 8.02 -8.87
C GLN A 204 -10.79 6.74 -9.66
N ALA A 205 -9.92 6.83 -10.67
CA ALA A 205 -9.48 5.67 -11.44
C ALA A 205 -8.74 4.65 -10.57
N LEU A 206 -7.90 5.09 -9.64
CA LEU A 206 -7.19 4.21 -8.71
C LEU A 206 -8.14 3.53 -7.72
N TYR A 207 -9.18 4.22 -7.26
CA TYR A 207 -10.21 3.60 -6.41
C TYR A 207 -10.94 2.45 -7.10
N LEU A 208 -11.19 2.55 -8.40
CA LEU A 208 -11.83 1.47 -9.17
C LEU A 208 -10.94 0.22 -9.32
N LEU A 209 -9.64 0.34 -9.05
CA LEU A 209 -8.67 -0.74 -9.13
C LEU A 209 -8.46 -1.43 -7.77
N LEU A 210 -9.14 -0.99 -6.71
CA LEU A 210 -9.11 -1.65 -5.41
C LEU A 210 -9.61 -3.11 -5.53
N ALA A 211 -8.98 -4.02 -4.80
CA ALA A 211 -9.25 -5.46 -4.85
C ALA A 211 -8.97 -6.12 -6.21
N THR A 212 -8.14 -5.50 -7.05
CA THR A 212 -7.62 -6.10 -8.28
C THR A 212 -6.15 -6.51 -8.13
N ALA A 213 -5.77 -7.62 -8.77
CA ALA A 213 -4.42 -8.16 -8.74
C ALA A 213 -3.71 -7.99 -10.10
N THR A 214 -2.40 -7.70 -10.09
CA THR A 214 -1.59 -7.46 -11.28
C THR A 214 -0.35 -8.36 -11.33
N ALA A 215 -0.02 -8.84 -12.53
CA ALA A 215 1.22 -9.56 -12.81
C ALA A 215 2.42 -8.63 -13.02
N THR A 216 2.20 -7.32 -13.07
CA THR A 216 3.26 -6.33 -13.35
C THR A 216 3.55 -5.48 -12.11
N ASN A 217 4.38 -4.45 -12.26
CA ASN A 217 4.62 -3.45 -11.23
C ASN A 217 3.56 -2.32 -11.22
N SER A 218 2.52 -2.45 -12.06
CA SER A 218 1.56 -1.39 -12.32
C SER A 218 0.12 -1.91 -12.29
N TRP A 219 -0.80 -1.06 -11.84
CA TRP A 219 -2.24 -1.27 -11.98
C TRP A 219 -2.69 -0.61 -13.29
N GLY A 220 -2.93 -1.45 -14.30
CA GLY A 220 -3.06 -1.01 -15.68
C GLY A 220 -1.77 -0.38 -16.23
N ALA A 221 -1.87 0.35 -17.35
CA ALA A 221 -0.73 1.10 -17.90
C ALA A 221 -0.40 2.39 -17.12
N THR A 222 -1.28 2.78 -16.20
CA THR A 222 -1.30 4.14 -15.65
C THR A 222 -0.66 4.24 -14.27
N PHE A 223 -0.72 3.21 -13.42
CA PHE A 223 -0.34 3.35 -12.00
C PHE A 223 0.83 2.44 -11.60
N PRO A 224 2.10 2.87 -11.81
CA PRO A 224 3.27 2.11 -11.41
C PRO A 224 3.48 2.19 -9.89
N LEU A 225 2.71 1.41 -9.13
CA LEU A 225 2.67 1.45 -7.66
C LEU A 225 3.77 0.61 -7.00
N LEU A 226 4.46 -0.25 -7.76
CA LEU A 226 5.56 -1.05 -7.26
C LEU A 226 6.89 -0.63 -7.89
N PRO A 227 7.99 -0.60 -7.12
CA PRO A 227 9.33 -0.36 -7.63
C PRO A 227 9.83 -1.57 -8.41
N SER A 228 10.88 -1.36 -9.20
CA SER A 228 11.47 -2.37 -10.07
C SER A 228 12.02 -3.60 -9.35
N TRP A 229 12.38 -3.48 -8.07
CA TRP A 229 12.90 -4.59 -7.26
C TRP A 229 11.78 -5.46 -6.66
N ALA A 230 10.52 -5.02 -6.68
CA ALA A 230 9.43 -5.79 -6.14
C ALA A 230 9.17 -7.03 -7.03
N PRO A 231 8.99 -8.23 -6.45
CA PRO A 231 8.59 -9.41 -7.20
C PRO A 231 7.24 -9.19 -7.88
N VAL A 232 7.20 -9.48 -9.16
CA VAL A 232 6.01 -9.43 -10.01
C VAL A 232 5.81 -10.78 -10.70
N GLY A 233 4.70 -10.93 -11.40
CA GLY A 233 4.36 -12.10 -12.20
C GLY A 233 3.02 -12.72 -11.84
N ALA A 234 2.67 -13.75 -12.60
CA ALA A 234 1.52 -14.60 -12.37
C ALA A 234 1.96 -16.01 -11.97
N THR A 235 1.04 -16.76 -11.40
CA THR A 235 1.16 -18.18 -11.05
C THR A 235 0.00 -18.94 -11.72
N THR A 236 -0.09 -20.24 -11.43
CA THR A 236 -1.23 -21.08 -11.81
C THR A 236 -2.56 -20.55 -11.26
N TRP A 237 -2.56 -19.91 -10.08
CA TRP A 237 -3.78 -19.45 -9.41
C TRP A 237 -4.10 -17.98 -9.69
N GLY A 238 -3.10 -17.16 -10.00
CA GLY A 238 -3.33 -15.80 -10.46
C GLY A 238 -2.13 -14.88 -10.27
N ASN A 239 -2.40 -13.59 -10.30
CA ASN A 239 -1.43 -12.51 -10.19
C ASN A 239 -0.94 -12.38 -8.75
N LYS A 240 0.35 -12.05 -8.58
CA LYS A 240 0.99 -12.06 -7.25
C LYS A 240 0.68 -10.85 -6.38
N ASN A 241 0.35 -9.71 -6.97
CA ASN A 241 0.23 -8.44 -6.26
C ASN A 241 -1.20 -7.93 -6.28
N LEU A 242 -1.85 -7.82 -5.11
CA LEU A 242 -3.22 -7.34 -4.93
C LEU A 242 -3.22 -5.93 -4.31
N LEU A 243 -3.96 -5.00 -4.91
CA LEU A 243 -4.19 -3.68 -4.30
C LEU A 243 -5.21 -3.84 -3.17
N SER A 244 -4.73 -3.85 -1.93
CA SER A 244 -5.55 -4.13 -0.75
C SER A 244 -6.13 -2.87 -0.11
N GLN A 245 -5.47 -1.72 -0.28
CA GLN A 245 -5.93 -0.48 0.33
C GLN A 245 -5.54 0.74 -0.51
N VAL A 246 -6.44 1.71 -0.58
CA VAL A 246 -6.22 3.05 -1.16
C VAL A 246 -6.90 4.06 -0.24
N ASN A 247 -6.11 4.90 0.42
CA ASN A 247 -6.59 6.01 1.24
C ASN A 247 -6.18 7.32 0.60
N VAL A 248 -7.06 8.31 0.63
CA VAL A 248 -6.84 9.59 -0.04
C VAL A 248 -7.06 10.73 0.94
N GLU A 249 -6.13 11.66 0.94
CA GLU A 249 -6.17 12.90 1.71
C GLU A 249 -5.98 14.09 0.75
N GLU A 250 -6.77 15.15 0.93
CA GLU A 250 -6.46 16.42 0.26
C GLU A 250 -5.24 17.07 0.91
N PHE A 251 -4.20 17.30 0.11
CA PHE A 251 -2.95 17.93 0.53
C PHE A 251 -2.72 19.21 -0.28
N GLY A 252 -3.35 20.30 0.16
CA GLY A 252 -3.26 21.60 -0.49
C GLY A 252 -4.03 21.61 -1.80
N SER A 253 -3.32 21.73 -2.92
CA SER A 253 -3.90 21.57 -4.27
C SER A 253 -3.63 20.18 -4.88
N LEU A 254 -3.11 19.24 -4.10
CA LEU A 254 -2.77 17.88 -4.51
C LEU A 254 -3.62 16.86 -3.75
N TYR A 255 -3.64 15.65 -4.25
CA TYR A 255 -4.21 14.47 -3.59
C TYR A 255 -3.09 13.57 -3.14
N LYS A 256 -2.94 13.41 -1.83
CA LYS A 256 -2.02 12.44 -1.23
C LYS A 256 -2.72 11.09 -1.13
N VAL A 257 -2.14 10.09 -1.77
CA VAL A 257 -2.67 8.73 -1.78
C VAL A 257 -1.71 7.83 -1.03
N SER A 258 -2.20 7.22 0.05
CA SER A 258 -1.50 6.17 0.78
C SER A 258 -2.12 4.83 0.40
N TYR A 259 -1.33 3.92 -0.16
CA TYR A 259 -1.83 2.64 -0.66
C TYR A 259 -1.07 1.45 -0.05
N GLU A 260 -1.73 0.29 -0.05
CA GLU A 260 -1.16 -0.99 0.35
C GLU A 260 -1.33 -2.01 -0.77
N VAL A 261 -0.25 -2.74 -1.05
CA VAL A 261 -0.27 -3.90 -1.94
C VAL A 261 0.12 -5.14 -1.14
N ARG A 262 -0.65 -6.22 -1.28
CA ARG A 262 -0.33 -7.53 -0.71
C ARG A 262 0.21 -8.47 -1.75
N TYR A 263 1.39 -9.01 -1.46
CA TYR A 263 2.03 -10.05 -2.23
C TYR A 263 1.64 -11.43 -1.69
N SER A 264 1.20 -12.30 -2.61
CA SER A 264 1.09 -13.74 -2.40
C SER A 264 2.08 -14.45 -3.31
N LYS A 265 2.90 -15.34 -2.76
CA LYS A 265 3.82 -16.17 -3.57
C LYS A 265 3.05 -17.07 -4.53
N GLU A 266 1.93 -17.59 -4.05
CA GLU A 266 1.05 -18.48 -4.80
C GLU A 266 0.08 -17.69 -5.69
N GLY A 267 -0.01 -16.38 -5.55
CA GLY A 267 -0.92 -15.55 -6.35
C GLY A 267 -2.32 -15.45 -5.74
N TRP A 268 -3.13 -14.58 -6.34
CA TRP A 268 -4.48 -14.26 -5.92
C TRP A 268 -5.49 -14.89 -6.88
N ASP A 269 -6.28 -15.84 -6.36
CA ASP A 269 -7.18 -16.66 -7.15
C ASP A 269 -8.20 -15.83 -7.95
N SER A 270 -8.31 -16.11 -9.25
CA SER A 270 -9.24 -15.42 -10.17
C SER A 270 -10.73 -15.60 -9.85
N LEU A 271 -11.10 -16.63 -9.09
CA LEU A 271 -12.45 -16.83 -8.57
C LEU A 271 -12.77 -15.88 -7.40
N THR A 272 -11.75 -15.35 -6.72
CA THR A 272 -11.92 -14.45 -5.56
C THR A 272 -11.60 -13.00 -5.91
N TYR A 273 -10.59 -12.77 -6.76
CA TYR A 273 -10.10 -11.44 -7.11
C TYR A 273 -10.03 -11.23 -8.62
N VAL A 274 -10.29 -10.00 -9.05
CA VAL A 274 -10.13 -9.62 -10.45
C VAL A 274 -8.64 -9.56 -10.79
N ASN A 275 -8.22 -10.37 -11.75
CA ASN A 275 -6.86 -10.39 -12.24
C ASN A 275 -6.75 -9.54 -13.50
N LEU A 276 -6.01 -8.43 -13.40
CA LEU A 276 -5.74 -7.54 -14.54
C LEU A 276 -4.82 -8.25 -15.54
N VAL A 277 -5.10 -8.01 -16.83
CA VAL A 277 -4.32 -8.50 -17.97
C VAL A 277 -3.14 -7.58 -18.24
#